data_AF-A0A7V0IH34-F1
#
_entry.id   AF-A0A7V0IH34-F1
#
_cell.length_a   1.000
_cell.length_b   1.000
_cell.length_c   1.000
_cell.angle_alpha   90.00
_cell.angle_beta   90.00
_cell.angle_gamma   90.00
#
_symmetry.space_group_name_H-M   'P 1'
#
loop_
_entity.id
_entity.type
_entity.pdbx_description
1 polymer ?
#
loop_
_entity_poly.entity_id
_entity_poly.type
_entity_poly.pdbx_seq_one_letter_code
_entity_poly.pdbx_strand_id
1 'polypeptide(L)'
;MRKSFVAMILLVALTGVWAGNELTLKPQKLDVSIVKPVGVYPYLRAKEPTAKRNAGQFPKAATVDEDSIHTVLAPGDAVYIRVDTRAGDVEAIDLRDSLPEECINAINISPRWLKLDLYQSFRHLPEDRAQELADVILGAPDEEIDEIAFCVAHMSPQSLTDDRFDPELLRINADWIYRLADSLQYVELREYGSGDDWYTTTAYPVVSADLTDTSILEIPRDIYYWFVVHPKLSDEAPKMRDDSHDTRELTFGYFWREFLWANPDDHWDYTNDGEYPLLSDWMKIPKVLWIRDDTVLAADREVNENCGALDVLGHWVSTMLPSPPAAVRPIQPNQIAVAHYGNCGEVQDLLAAAGRTALLPINCVGTLLQDHVWNEFWDDGYPGPLWEEDPWRCYQVDRWGGATSLEPSWGGYDFDRGGSKNVSNALTWRGDGYMIDRTPAYTNVCTLIVEVLDVDGNPVPGAEVTFASNSCYDTAGLYLADIRATGSDGRVV
;
A
#
# COMPACT_ATOMS: atom_id res chain seq x y z
N MET A 1 -73.06 13.47 15.36
CA MET A 1 -73.56 12.27 16.08
C MET A 1 -72.46 11.22 15.99
N ARG A 2 -71.57 11.04 16.97
CA ARG A 2 -71.70 10.30 18.25
C ARG A 2 -72.23 8.86 18.08
N LYS A 3 -71.33 7.87 18.22
CA LYS A 3 -71.22 6.86 19.31
C LYS A 3 -70.13 5.84 18.92
N SER A 4 -68.99 5.76 19.61
CA SER A 4 -68.72 5.05 20.89
C SER A 4 -68.49 3.53 20.64
N PHE A 5 -67.25 3.04 20.71
CA PHE A 5 -66.49 2.56 21.89
C PHE A 5 -66.62 1.04 22.08
N VAL A 6 -65.52 0.28 22.00
CA VAL A 6 -65.07 -0.67 23.03
C VAL A 6 -63.55 -0.84 22.88
N ALA A 7 -62.85 -0.56 23.98
CA ALA A 7 -61.44 -0.82 24.21
C ALA A 7 -61.24 -2.23 24.77
N MET A 8 -60.09 -2.84 24.51
CA MET A 8 -59.55 -3.88 25.38
C MET A 8 -58.04 -3.70 25.50
N ILE A 9 -57.62 -3.25 26.69
CA ILE A 9 -56.26 -3.17 27.19
C ILE A 9 -55.94 -4.52 27.84
N LEU A 10 -54.80 -5.12 27.53
CA LEU A 10 -54.01 -5.80 28.56
C LEU A 10 -52.51 -5.70 28.25
N LEU A 11 -51.81 -5.40 29.33
CA LEU A 11 -50.44 -4.93 29.47
C LEU A 11 -49.56 -6.11 29.89
N VAL A 12 -48.45 -6.40 29.21
CA VAL A 12 -47.29 -7.08 29.81
C VAL A 12 -46.02 -6.48 29.23
N ALA A 13 -45.09 -6.18 30.15
CA ALA A 13 -43.86 -5.44 29.99
C ALA A 13 -42.86 -6.05 29.02
N LEU A 14 -42.16 -5.18 28.29
CA LEU A 14 -40.79 -5.41 27.85
C LEU A 14 -40.04 -4.08 27.94
N THR A 15 -39.20 -4.00 28.97
CA THR A 15 -38.14 -3.01 29.12
C THR A 15 -37.15 -3.19 27.97
N GLY A 16 -37.31 -2.40 26.91
CA GLY A 16 -36.34 -2.28 25.83
C GLY A 16 -35.45 -1.07 26.11
N VAL A 17 -34.22 -1.34 26.54
CA VAL A 17 -33.15 -0.37 26.75
C VAL A 17 -32.90 0.38 25.43
N TRP A 18 -33.16 1.68 25.43
CA TRP A 18 -32.50 2.62 24.53
C TRP A 18 -31.03 2.67 24.95
N ALA A 19 -30.18 1.94 24.24
CA ALA A 19 -28.75 2.18 24.25
C ALA A 19 -28.46 3.14 23.10
N GLY A 20 -28.11 4.38 23.43
CA GLY A 20 -27.42 5.23 22.48
C GLY A 20 -26.09 4.58 22.13
N ASN A 21 -25.69 4.69 20.86
CA ASN A 21 -24.32 4.43 20.45
C ASN A 21 -23.42 5.48 21.11
N GLU A 22 -23.01 5.21 22.35
CA GLU A 22 -21.81 5.79 22.90
C GLU A 22 -20.63 5.17 22.17
N LEU A 23 -19.81 6.04 21.56
CA LEU A 23 -18.45 5.78 21.12
C LEU A 23 -17.74 4.85 22.11
N THR A 24 -17.41 3.64 21.67
CA THR A 24 -16.58 2.75 22.47
C THR A 24 -15.12 3.11 22.25
N LEU A 25 -14.68 4.23 22.83
CA LEU A 25 -13.26 4.64 22.94
C LEU A 25 -12.49 3.76 23.95
N LYS A 26 -12.77 2.45 23.98
CA LYS A 26 -12.12 1.54 24.92
C LYS A 26 -11.38 0.45 24.15
N PRO A 27 -10.06 0.30 24.39
CA PRO A 27 -9.27 -0.76 23.80
C PRO A 27 -9.96 -2.11 24.04
N GLN A 28 -10.30 -2.81 22.96
CA GLN A 28 -10.79 -4.18 23.10
C GLN A 28 -9.63 -5.06 23.57
N LYS A 29 -9.89 -5.80 24.64
CA LYS A 29 -8.93 -6.76 25.19
C LYS A 29 -9.02 -8.03 24.34
N LEU A 30 -7.94 -8.37 23.63
CA LEU A 30 -7.86 -9.60 22.83
C LEU A 30 -8.10 -10.85 23.69
N ASP A 31 -8.98 -11.74 23.20
CA ASP A 31 -8.79 -13.18 23.36
C ASP A 31 -7.70 -13.58 22.36
N VAL A 32 -6.46 -13.63 22.85
CA VAL A 32 -5.27 -13.90 22.04
C VAL A 32 -5.23 -15.38 21.68
N SER A 33 -5.89 -15.79 20.59
CA SER A 33 -5.31 -16.86 19.78
C SER A 33 -4.14 -16.23 19.04
N ILE A 34 -2.91 -16.64 19.38
CA ILE A 34 -1.69 -16.24 18.69
C ILE A 34 -1.86 -16.60 17.21
N VAL A 35 -2.30 -15.64 16.40
CA VAL A 35 -2.09 -15.67 14.96
C VAL A 35 -0.58 -15.57 14.83
N LYS A 36 0.04 -16.70 14.50
CA LYS A 36 1.47 -16.73 14.19
C LYS A 36 1.72 -15.65 13.14
N PRO A 37 2.86 -14.94 13.18
CA PRO A 37 3.23 -14.01 12.12
C PRO A 37 2.97 -14.70 10.79
N VAL A 38 2.09 -14.13 9.96
CA VAL A 38 1.95 -14.58 8.57
C VAL A 38 3.33 -14.36 7.99
N GLY A 39 4.04 -15.47 7.83
CA GLY A 39 5.41 -15.43 7.36
C GLY A 39 5.41 -14.71 6.03
N VAL A 40 6.26 -13.69 5.93
CA VAL A 40 6.65 -13.05 4.67
C VAL A 40 6.69 -14.09 3.55
N TYR A 41 5.98 -13.75 2.47
CA TYR A 41 5.76 -14.44 1.20
C TYR A 41 6.54 -15.75 0.98
N PRO A 42 5.88 -16.83 0.51
CA PRO A 42 6.49 -18.16 0.38
C PRO A 42 7.72 -18.23 -0.54
N TYR A 43 7.98 -17.21 -1.37
CA TYR A 43 9.16 -17.13 -2.23
C TYR A 43 10.43 -16.54 -1.58
N LEU A 44 10.38 -16.08 -0.33
CA LEU A 44 11.57 -15.71 0.45
C LEU A 44 11.99 -16.75 1.48
N ARG A 45 11.32 -17.90 1.53
CA ARG A 45 11.87 -19.06 2.24
C ARG A 45 12.80 -19.85 1.32
N ALA A 46 13.98 -19.29 1.07
CA ALA A 46 15.11 -20.14 1.39
C ALA A 46 14.86 -20.55 2.84
N LYS A 47 14.60 -21.85 3.12
CA LYS A 47 14.87 -22.36 4.47
C LYS A 47 16.22 -21.75 4.79
N GLU A 48 16.32 -20.92 5.84
CA GLU A 48 17.63 -20.55 6.36
C GLU A 48 18.40 -21.87 6.30
N PRO A 49 19.49 -21.96 5.53
CA PRO A 49 20.36 -23.08 5.71
C PRO A 49 20.61 -23.01 7.20
N THR A 50 20.21 -24.05 7.95
CA THR A 50 20.84 -24.31 9.23
C THR A 50 22.29 -24.38 8.84
N ALA A 51 22.99 -23.24 8.93
CA ALA A 51 24.40 -23.21 8.98
C ALA A 51 24.61 -24.15 10.14
N LYS A 52 25.12 -25.34 9.83
CA LYS A 52 26.01 -25.98 10.75
C LYS A 52 27.13 -24.96 10.88
N ARG A 53 26.92 -23.94 11.72
CA ARG A 53 27.96 -23.40 12.53
C ARG A 53 28.51 -24.66 13.16
N ASN A 54 29.57 -25.18 12.56
CA ASN A 54 30.68 -25.65 13.34
C ASN A 54 31.09 -24.42 14.17
N ALA A 55 30.29 -24.12 15.20
CA ALA A 55 30.82 -23.59 16.41
C ALA A 55 31.80 -24.68 16.80
N GLY A 56 33.05 -24.53 16.33
CA GLY A 56 34.15 -25.03 17.09
C GLY A 56 33.80 -24.65 18.52
N GLN A 57 33.70 -25.66 19.38
CA GLN A 57 33.59 -25.43 20.81
C GLN A 57 34.86 -24.67 21.20
N PHE A 58 34.87 -23.37 20.97
CA PHE A 58 35.64 -22.46 21.76
C PHE A 58 35.16 -22.76 23.19
N PRO A 59 36.07 -23.04 24.13
CA PRO A 59 35.68 -23.17 25.52
C PRO A 59 34.81 -21.96 25.85
N LYS A 60 33.64 -22.17 26.50
CA LYS A 60 32.77 -21.09 26.94
C LYS A 60 33.63 -20.12 27.77
N ALA A 61 34.17 -19.10 27.11
CA ALA A 61 34.77 -17.97 27.78
C ALA A 61 33.62 -17.31 28.54
N ALA A 62 33.84 -16.96 29.80
CA ALA A 62 32.90 -16.10 30.49
C ALA A 62 32.86 -14.78 29.72
N THR A 63 31.67 -14.37 29.26
CA THR A 63 31.46 -13.00 28.76
C THR A 63 31.84 -12.05 29.88
N VAL A 64 32.82 -11.18 29.61
CA VAL A 64 33.30 -10.19 30.59
C VAL A 64 32.39 -8.96 30.57
N ASP A 65 31.96 -8.55 29.37
CA ASP A 65 31.03 -7.46 29.13
C ASP A 65 30.43 -7.54 27.71
N GLU A 66 29.31 -6.84 27.47
CA GLU A 66 28.63 -6.77 26.17
C GLU A 66 27.99 -5.40 25.92
N ASP A 67 28.09 -4.91 24.68
CA ASP A 67 27.35 -3.75 24.21
C ASP A 67 26.97 -3.92 22.73
N SER A 68 26.01 -3.14 22.23
CA SER A 68 25.47 -3.25 20.88
C SER A 68 25.08 -1.90 20.30
N ILE A 69 25.28 -1.74 18.99
CA ILE A 69 24.77 -0.63 18.20
C ILE A 69 24.06 -1.19 16.97
N HIS A 70 22.89 -0.64 16.66
CA HIS A 70 22.14 -0.98 15.47
C HIS A 70 21.90 0.28 14.65
N THR A 71 22.51 0.35 13.47
CA THR A 71 22.39 1.50 12.58
C THR A 71 22.70 1.10 11.13
N VAL A 72 22.20 1.88 10.18
CA VAL A 72 22.74 1.94 8.82
C VAL A 72 23.90 2.95 8.81
N LEU A 73 24.93 2.67 8.01
CA LEU A 73 26.07 3.56 7.79
C LEU A 73 26.01 4.12 6.37
N ALA A 74 25.98 5.44 6.24
CA ALA A 74 26.16 6.09 4.96
C ALA A 74 27.63 5.98 4.48
N PRO A 75 27.93 6.21 3.19
CA PRO A 75 29.31 6.28 2.73
C PRO A 75 30.12 7.32 3.51
N GLY A 76 31.12 6.87 4.28
CA GLY A 76 31.97 7.71 5.11
C GLY A 76 31.59 7.76 6.59
N ASP A 77 30.42 7.23 6.96
CA ASP A 77 30.06 7.04 8.38
C ASP A 77 30.93 5.97 9.03
N ALA A 78 31.17 6.15 10.32
CA ALA A 78 31.82 5.14 11.15
C ALA A 78 31.17 5.09 12.53
N VAL A 79 30.90 3.87 12.98
CA VAL A 79 30.62 3.54 14.38
C VAL A 79 31.73 2.63 14.88
N TYR A 80 32.04 2.73 16.17
CA TYR A 80 33.17 2.03 16.77
C TYR A 80 32.67 1.11 17.89
N ILE A 81 33.27 -0.07 18.02
CA ILE A 81 33.19 -0.84 19.26
C ILE A 81 34.52 -0.65 19.97
N ARG A 82 34.52 0.08 21.08
CA ARG A 82 35.71 0.26 21.94
C ARG A 82 35.79 -0.91 22.91
N VAL A 83 36.95 -1.56 22.97
CA VAL A 83 37.22 -2.66 23.91
C VAL A 83 38.32 -2.24 24.87
N ASP A 84 37.99 -2.01 26.14
CA ASP A 84 38.97 -1.80 27.20
C ASP A 84 39.26 -3.13 27.91
N THR A 85 40.33 -3.79 27.46
CA THR A 85 40.79 -5.08 28.00
C THR A 85 41.30 -5.01 29.45
N ARG A 86 41.59 -3.81 30.00
CA ARG A 86 42.03 -3.65 31.40
C ARG A 86 40.85 -3.45 32.33
N ALA A 87 39.86 -2.68 31.89
CA ALA A 87 38.59 -2.51 32.61
C ALA A 87 37.69 -3.74 32.47
N GLY A 88 37.87 -4.52 31.40
CA GLY A 88 36.96 -5.60 31.04
C GLY A 88 35.65 -5.06 30.48
N ASP A 89 35.72 -3.99 29.70
CA ASP A 89 34.58 -3.18 29.25
C ASP A 89 34.52 -3.15 27.71
N VAL A 90 33.30 -3.17 27.16
CA VAL A 90 33.01 -3.03 25.73
C VAL A 90 31.96 -1.94 25.59
N GLU A 91 32.23 -0.92 24.77
CA GLU A 91 31.30 0.19 24.53
C GLU A 91 31.10 0.40 23.03
N ALA A 92 29.85 0.51 22.58
CA ALA A 92 29.51 0.94 21.25
C ALA A 92 29.44 2.48 21.19
N ILE A 93 30.27 3.07 20.34
CA ILE A 93 30.45 4.52 20.21
C ILE A 93 29.94 4.95 18.83
N ASP A 94 28.91 5.77 18.82
CA ASP A 94 28.45 6.52 17.65
C ASP A 94 29.00 7.96 17.73
N LEU A 95 29.93 8.31 16.85
CA LEU A 95 30.54 9.64 16.80
C LEU A 95 29.84 10.59 15.83
N ARG A 96 28.76 10.14 15.18
CA ARG A 96 27.97 10.99 14.28
C ARG A 96 27.22 12.05 15.08
N ASP A 97 26.93 13.19 14.47
CA ASP A 97 26.18 14.28 15.11
C ASP A 97 24.85 13.75 15.68
N SER A 98 24.30 14.33 16.74
CA SER A 98 22.96 13.93 17.18
C SER A 98 21.90 14.42 16.18
N LEU A 99 20.77 13.70 16.07
CA LEU A 99 19.60 14.26 15.38
C LEU A 99 19.12 15.55 16.10
N PRO A 100 18.46 16.48 15.37
CA PRO A 100 17.75 17.61 15.98
C PRO A 100 16.79 17.17 17.09
N GLU A 101 16.55 18.05 18.07
CA GLU A 101 15.70 17.75 19.23
C GLU A 101 14.26 17.43 18.79
N GLU A 102 13.75 18.16 17.79
CA GLU A 102 12.45 17.97 17.17
C GLU A 102 12.32 16.56 16.59
N CYS A 103 13.34 16.07 15.88
CA CYS A 103 13.36 14.72 15.32
C CYS A 103 13.31 13.65 16.42
N ILE A 104 14.06 13.84 17.51
CA ILE A 104 14.04 12.92 18.66
C ILE A 104 12.67 12.94 19.34
N ASN A 105 12.04 14.10 19.49
CA ASN A 105 10.70 14.22 20.05
C ASN A 105 9.66 13.52 19.17
N ALA A 106 9.72 13.71 17.84
CA ALA A 106 8.86 13.02 16.88
C ALA A 106 8.99 11.50 16.96
N ILE A 107 10.24 10.98 17.03
CA ILE A 107 10.49 9.55 17.27
C ILE A 107 9.87 9.07 18.59
N ASN A 108 9.99 9.86 19.65
CA ASN A 108 9.51 9.44 20.97
C ASN A 108 7.99 9.33 21.04
N ILE A 109 7.26 10.21 20.35
CA ILE A 109 5.79 10.18 20.28
C ILE A 109 5.26 9.25 19.19
N SER A 110 6.11 8.67 18.34
CA SER A 110 5.68 7.70 17.32
C SER A 110 5.55 6.29 17.90
N PRO A 111 4.75 5.39 17.30
CA PRO A 111 4.68 3.99 17.68
C PRO A 111 6.05 3.31 17.68
N ARG A 112 6.26 2.40 18.65
CA ARG A 112 7.51 1.66 18.84
C ARG A 112 8.00 0.98 17.57
N TRP A 113 7.10 0.40 16.79
CA TRP A 113 7.44 -0.30 15.54
C TRP A 113 7.98 0.62 14.44
N LEU A 114 7.76 1.94 14.52
CA LEU A 114 8.28 2.95 13.57
C LEU A 114 9.58 3.61 14.01
N LYS A 115 9.91 3.60 15.31
CA LYS A 115 10.98 4.43 15.87
C LYS A 115 12.33 4.24 15.19
N LEU A 116 12.69 3.00 14.86
CA LEU A 116 13.97 2.70 14.21
C LEU A 116 13.98 3.20 12.77
N ASP A 117 12.93 2.94 12.00
CA ASP A 117 12.85 3.33 10.59
C ASP A 117 12.77 4.85 10.46
N LEU A 118 12.04 5.52 11.36
CA LEU A 118 11.98 6.98 11.44
C LEU A 118 13.33 7.60 11.80
N TYR A 119 14.05 7.00 12.77
CA TYR A 119 15.44 7.41 13.07
C TYR A 119 16.34 7.29 11.85
N GLN A 120 16.26 6.17 11.10
CA GLN A 120 17.04 6.01 9.88
C GLN A 120 16.62 7.04 8.82
N SER A 121 15.34 7.29 8.61
CA SER A 121 14.87 8.26 7.63
C SER A 121 15.41 9.66 7.92
N PHE A 122 15.25 10.18 9.15
CA PHE A 122 15.78 11.49 9.54
C PHE A 122 17.29 11.61 9.36
N ARG A 123 18.04 10.51 9.54
CA ARG A 123 19.48 10.48 9.31
C ARG A 123 19.89 10.63 7.85
N HIS A 124 19.04 10.23 6.91
CA HIS A 124 19.31 10.31 5.48
C HIS A 124 18.81 11.62 4.84
N LEU A 125 18.23 12.53 5.63
CA LEU A 125 17.69 13.79 5.17
C LEU A 125 18.60 14.97 5.56
N PRO A 126 18.57 16.06 4.77
CA PRO A 126 19.07 17.36 5.22
C PRO A 126 18.41 17.76 6.56
N GLU A 127 19.19 18.41 7.43
CA GLU A 127 18.76 18.73 8.81
C GLU A 127 17.49 19.58 8.84
N ASP A 128 17.39 20.58 7.97
CA ASP A 128 16.21 21.44 7.80
C ASP A 128 14.98 20.65 7.35
N ARG A 129 15.14 19.78 6.36
CA ARG A 129 14.04 18.90 5.90
C ARG A 129 13.61 17.91 6.97
N ALA A 130 14.54 17.35 7.74
CA ALA A 130 14.23 16.44 8.84
C ALA A 130 13.43 17.15 9.94
N GLN A 131 13.80 18.38 10.30
CA GLN A 131 13.05 19.21 11.24
C GLN A 131 11.64 19.54 10.75
N GLU A 132 11.49 19.95 9.48
CA GLU A 132 10.16 20.24 8.90
C GLU A 132 9.23 19.02 8.98
N LEU A 133 9.73 17.82 8.67
CA LEU A 133 8.94 16.58 8.76
C LEU A 133 8.65 16.16 10.21
N ALA A 134 9.60 16.39 11.13
CA ALA A 134 9.38 16.16 12.54
C ALA A 134 8.29 17.08 13.10
N ASP A 135 8.27 18.35 12.70
CA ASP A 135 7.24 19.31 13.10
C ASP A 135 5.85 18.90 12.62
N VAL A 136 5.73 18.29 11.43
CA VAL A 136 4.46 17.73 10.93
C VAL A 136 3.97 16.60 11.85
N ILE A 137 4.85 15.69 12.28
CA ILE A 137 4.50 14.61 13.22
C ILE A 137 4.10 15.19 14.58
N LEU A 138 4.87 16.14 15.11
CA LEU A 138 4.63 16.78 16.41
C LEU A 138 3.35 17.63 16.43
N GLY A 139 2.94 18.15 15.28
CA GLY A 139 1.74 18.97 15.11
C GLY A 139 0.46 18.18 14.82
N ALA A 140 0.55 16.87 14.61
CA ALA A 140 -0.59 16.02 14.25
C ALA A 140 -1.48 15.66 15.46
N PRO A 141 -2.78 15.43 15.25
CA PRO A 141 -3.64 14.72 16.21
C PRO A 141 -3.07 13.34 16.57
N ASP A 142 -3.30 12.88 17.80
CA ASP A 142 -2.73 11.62 18.32
C ASP A 142 -3.05 10.41 17.43
N GLU A 143 -4.27 10.38 16.88
CA GLU A 143 -4.74 9.34 15.97
C GLU A 143 -4.00 9.32 14.62
N GLU A 144 -3.50 10.45 14.11
CA GLU A 144 -2.86 10.55 12.79
C GLU A 144 -1.34 10.34 12.82
N ILE A 145 -0.73 10.29 14.02
CA ILE A 145 0.73 10.26 14.19
C ILE A 145 1.35 9.07 13.45
N ASP A 146 0.74 7.89 13.52
CA ASP A 146 1.34 6.69 13.00
C ASP A 146 1.33 6.64 11.46
N GLU A 147 0.29 7.13 10.80
CA GLU A 147 0.25 7.29 9.34
C GLU A 147 1.30 8.27 8.84
N ILE A 148 1.42 9.43 9.49
CA ILE A 148 2.40 10.46 9.12
C ILE A 148 3.81 9.92 9.37
N ALA A 149 4.08 9.38 10.55
CA ALA A 149 5.39 8.81 10.89
C ALA A 149 5.76 7.65 9.97
N PHE A 150 4.81 6.81 9.58
CA PHE A 150 5.04 5.74 8.59
C PHE A 150 5.47 6.32 7.25
N CYS A 151 4.78 7.33 6.73
CA CYS A 151 5.18 7.97 5.48
C CYS A 151 6.58 8.58 5.55
N VAL A 152 6.92 9.28 6.64
CA VAL A 152 8.27 9.82 6.83
C VAL A 152 9.31 8.69 6.88
N ALA A 153 9.02 7.59 7.58
CA ALA A 153 9.94 6.47 7.73
C ALA A 153 10.20 5.70 6.42
N HIS A 154 9.24 5.69 5.49
CA HIS A 154 9.23 4.76 4.35
C HIS A 154 9.21 5.43 2.97
N MET A 155 9.09 6.75 2.87
CA MET A 155 9.30 7.45 1.61
C MET A 155 10.79 7.62 1.32
N SER A 156 11.16 7.61 0.04
CA SER A 156 12.56 7.80 -0.36
C SER A 156 13.04 9.22 -0.01
N PRO A 157 14.32 9.40 0.36
CA PRO A 157 14.90 10.73 0.57
C PRO A 157 14.69 11.65 -0.63
N GLN A 158 14.80 11.12 -1.85
CA GLN A 158 14.58 11.89 -3.08
C GLN A 158 13.16 12.47 -3.15
N SER A 159 12.15 11.69 -2.76
CA SER A 159 10.75 12.16 -2.74
C SER A 159 10.54 13.20 -1.65
N LEU A 160 11.07 12.95 -0.44
CA LEU A 160 10.95 13.86 0.71
C LEU A 160 11.71 15.17 0.52
N THR A 161 12.70 15.21 -0.38
CA THR A 161 13.48 16.42 -0.70
C THR A 161 13.10 17.08 -2.04
N ASP A 162 12.11 16.56 -2.78
CA ASP A 162 11.66 17.22 -4.01
C ASP A 162 11.05 18.61 -3.66
N ASP A 163 11.43 19.66 -4.39
CA ASP A 163 10.96 21.03 -4.12
C ASP A 163 9.42 21.18 -4.26
N ARG A 164 8.78 20.26 -4.99
CA ARG A 164 7.33 20.19 -5.18
C ARG A 164 6.63 19.37 -4.10
N PHE A 165 7.38 18.61 -3.31
CA PHE A 165 6.85 17.96 -2.13
C PHE A 165 6.66 19.01 -1.03
N ASP A 166 5.47 19.00 -0.44
CA ASP A 166 5.12 19.81 0.72
C ASP A 166 4.97 18.84 1.91
N PRO A 167 5.73 18.98 3.01
CA PRO A 167 5.58 18.14 4.19
C PRO A 167 4.14 18.05 4.70
N GLU A 168 3.37 19.13 4.53
CA GLU A 168 1.96 19.20 4.92
C GLU A 168 1.07 18.19 4.17
N LEU A 169 1.50 17.71 3.00
CA LEU A 169 0.84 16.64 2.25
C LEU A 169 0.62 15.41 3.13
N LEU A 170 1.56 15.07 4.02
CA LEU A 170 1.44 13.89 4.87
C LEU A 170 0.32 14.05 5.89
N ARG A 171 0.17 15.24 6.47
CA ARG A 171 -0.93 15.56 7.38
C ARG A 171 -2.27 15.58 6.65
N ILE A 172 -2.31 16.19 5.46
CA ILE A 172 -3.51 16.19 4.59
C ILE A 172 -3.92 14.74 4.29
N ASN A 173 -2.98 13.88 3.89
CA ASN A 173 -3.26 12.49 3.58
C ASN A 173 -3.86 11.74 4.78
N ALA A 174 -3.30 11.89 5.99
CA ALA A 174 -3.79 11.27 7.21
C ALA A 174 -5.18 11.78 7.61
N ASP A 175 -5.37 13.11 7.72
CA ASP A 175 -6.66 13.75 8.05
C ASP A 175 -7.78 13.31 7.09
N TRP A 176 -7.49 13.20 5.79
CA TRP A 176 -8.45 12.70 4.83
C TRP A 176 -8.81 11.23 5.08
N ILE A 177 -7.91 10.35 5.53
CA ILE A 177 -8.26 8.95 5.82
C ILE A 177 -9.36 8.87 6.87
N TYR A 178 -9.22 9.58 7.98
CA TYR A 178 -10.22 9.60 9.05
C TYR A 178 -11.55 10.23 8.60
N ARG A 179 -11.50 11.36 7.85
CA ARG A 179 -12.71 11.99 7.29
C ARG A 179 -13.48 11.08 6.32
N LEU A 180 -12.75 10.29 5.54
CA LEU A 180 -13.33 9.40 4.53
C LEU A 180 -13.97 8.19 5.20
N ALA A 181 -13.32 7.62 6.21
CA ALA A 181 -13.87 6.50 6.96
C ALA A 181 -15.27 6.80 7.52
N ASP A 182 -15.48 7.99 8.08
CA ASP A 182 -16.79 8.43 8.59
C ASP A 182 -17.87 8.56 7.51
N SER A 183 -17.47 8.68 6.23
CA SER A 183 -18.38 8.86 5.10
C SER A 183 -18.73 7.56 4.37
N LEU A 184 -17.94 6.50 4.54
CA LEU A 184 -18.04 5.26 3.77
C LEU A 184 -18.78 4.18 4.58
N GLN A 185 -19.64 3.40 3.91
CA GLN A 185 -20.47 2.39 4.60
C GLN A 185 -19.85 0.97 4.61
N TYR A 186 -18.79 0.75 3.84
CA TYR A 186 -18.19 -0.57 3.62
C TYR A 186 -16.82 -0.74 4.29
N VAL A 187 -16.35 0.24 5.05
CA VAL A 187 -15.04 0.21 5.70
C VAL A 187 -15.13 0.77 7.11
N GLU A 188 -14.41 0.15 8.03
CA GLU A 188 -14.25 0.57 9.41
C GLU A 188 -12.75 0.71 9.71
N LEU A 189 -12.31 1.84 10.26
CA LEU A 189 -10.98 1.97 10.84
C LEU A 189 -10.93 1.24 12.18
N ARG A 190 -9.85 0.49 12.41
CA ARG A 190 -9.64 -0.29 13.64
C ARG A 190 -8.31 0.08 14.27
N GLU A 191 -8.42 0.61 15.47
CA GLU A 191 -7.30 1.01 16.32
C GLU A 191 -6.89 -0.12 17.25
N TYR A 192 -5.60 -0.45 17.23
CA TYR A 192 -5.01 -1.50 18.06
C TYR A 192 -3.83 -0.98 18.87
N GLY A 193 -3.58 -1.63 20.01
CA GLY A 193 -2.48 -1.31 20.91
C GLY A 193 -2.83 -0.23 21.94
N SER A 194 -1.81 0.19 22.69
CA SER A 194 -1.92 1.22 23.72
C SER A 194 -0.53 1.63 24.21
N GLY A 195 -0.37 2.85 24.74
CA GLY A 195 0.89 3.29 25.32
C GLY A 195 1.89 3.64 24.23
N ASP A 196 3.02 2.94 24.16
CA ASP A 196 4.11 3.23 23.20
C ASP A 196 4.03 2.42 21.90
N ASP A 197 3.06 1.52 21.75
CA ASP A 197 2.96 0.61 20.60
C ASP A 197 1.48 0.45 20.17
N TRP A 198 1.08 1.22 19.17
CA TRP A 198 -0.26 1.22 18.57
C TRP A 198 -0.17 1.26 17.04
N TYR A 199 -1.28 0.94 16.39
CA TYR A 199 -1.43 1.03 14.94
C TYR A 199 -2.91 1.02 14.51
N THR A 200 -3.14 1.57 13.33
CA THR A 200 -4.42 1.55 12.61
C THR A 200 -4.45 0.44 11.55
N THR A 201 -5.64 -0.09 11.28
CA THR A 201 -5.94 -0.89 10.08
C THR A 201 -7.38 -0.68 9.64
N THR A 202 -7.82 -1.39 8.60
CA THR A 202 -9.20 -1.35 8.09
C THR A 202 -9.85 -2.72 8.06
N ALA A 203 -11.17 -2.75 8.26
CA ALA A 203 -11.99 -3.93 8.12
C ALA A 203 -13.20 -3.67 7.20
N TYR A 204 -13.58 -4.71 6.46
CA TYR A 204 -14.54 -4.64 5.37
C TYR A 204 -15.54 -5.80 5.44
N PRO A 205 -16.84 -5.58 5.24
CA PRO A 205 -17.76 -6.67 4.95
C PRO A 205 -17.58 -7.14 3.51
N VAL A 206 -17.49 -8.45 3.31
CA VAL A 206 -17.34 -9.13 2.02
C VAL A 206 -18.38 -10.23 1.89
N VAL A 207 -18.90 -10.43 0.68
CA VAL A 207 -20.04 -11.31 0.41
C VAL A 207 -19.58 -12.57 -0.32
N SER A 208 -20.14 -13.73 0.03
CA SER A 208 -19.87 -14.98 -0.70
C SER A 208 -20.40 -14.95 -2.14
N ALA A 209 -19.80 -15.73 -3.05
CA ALA A 209 -20.24 -15.81 -4.45
C ALA A 209 -21.74 -16.14 -4.62
N ASP A 210 -22.29 -16.98 -3.74
CA ASP A 210 -23.70 -17.38 -3.77
C ASP A 210 -24.65 -16.37 -3.08
N LEU A 211 -24.13 -15.25 -2.59
CA LEU A 211 -24.84 -14.18 -1.91
C LEU A 211 -25.54 -14.61 -0.61
N THR A 212 -25.15 -15.73 -0.02
CA THR A 212 -25.79 -16.26 1.19
C THR A 212 -25.11 -15.87 2.49
N ASP A 213 -23.83 -15.48 2.44
CA ASP A 213 -23.04 -15.13 3.63
C ASP A 213 -22.31 -13.80 3.47
N THR A 214 -22.10 -13.12 4.58
CA THR A 214 -21.30 -11.91 4.69
C THR A 214 -20.34 -12.06 5.85
N SER A 215 -19.04 -11.96 5.56
CA SER A 215 -17.97 -12.08 6.54
C SER A 215 -17.19 -10.77 6.64
N ILE A 216 -16.40 -10.61 7.70
CA ILE A 216 -15.50 -9.46 7.85
C ILE A 216 -14.10 -9.86 7.39
N LEU A 217 -13.57 -9.12 6.43
CA LEU A 217 -12.17 -9.12 6.03
C LEU A 217 -11.47 -7.97 6.76
N GLU A 218 -10.59 -8.26 7.70
CA GLU A 218 -9.67 -7.27 8.29
C GLU A 218 -8.31 -7.42 7.63
N ILE A 219 -7.75 -6.32 7.11
CA ILE A 219 -6.45 -6.38 6.46
C ILE A 219 -5.31 -6.30 7.48
N PRO A 220 -4.15 -6.92 7.21
CA PRO A 220 -2.97 -6.76 8.05
C PRO A 220 -2.52 -5.29 8.10
N ARG A 221 -1.97 -4.88 9.26
CA ARG A 221 -1.36 -3.56 9.48
C ARG A 221 -0.50 -3.11 8.29
N ASP A 222 0.45 -3.95 7.88
CA ASP A 222 1.38 -3.58 6.82
C ASP A 222 0.67 -3.35 5.48
N ILE A 223 -0.44 -4.04 5.21
CA ILE A 223 -1.23 -3.81 3.98
C ILE A 223 -1.94 -2.46 4.05
N TYR A 224 -2.50 -2.09 5.20
CA TYR A 224 -3.09 -0.77 5.41
C TYR A 224 -2.07 0.35 5.15
N TYR A 225 -0.91 0.32 5.82
CA TYR A 225 0.04 1.41 5.65
C TYR A 225 0.64 1.49 4.24
N TRP A 226 0.92 0.36 3.58
CA TRP A 226 1.52 0.39 2.24
C TRP A 226 0.53 0.66 1.10
N PHE A 227 -0.71 0.20 1.23
CA PHE A 227 -1.66 0.17 0.11
C PHE A 227 -2.96 0.94 0.39
N VAL A 228 -3.06 1.62 1.54
CA VAL A 228 -4.07 2.64 1.82
C VAL A 228 -3.42 3.97 2.19
N VAL A 229 -2.45 3.98 3.11
CA VAL A 229 -1.82 5.21 3.63
C VAL A 229 -0.77 5.77 2.68
N HIS A 230 0.17 4.95 2.19
CA HIS A 230 1.33 5.44 1.47
C HIS A 230 0.95 6.28 0.23
N PRO A 231 1.49 7.52 0.08
CA PRO A 231 1.01 8.49 -0.90
C PRO A 231 1.47 8.22 -2.34
N LYS A 232 2.50 7.38 -2.50
CA LYS A 232 3.01 6.93 -3.80
C LYS A 232 2.31 5.64 -4.28
N LEU A 233 1.86 5.66 -5.53
CA LEU A 233 1.11 4.62 -6.22
C LEU A 233 1.99 3.87 -7.22
N SER A 234 2.62 4.59 -8.15
CA SER A 234 3.36 4.06 -9.29
C SER A 234 4.58 4.95 -9.65
N ASP A 235 4.66 5.45 -10.88
CA ASP A 235 5.76 6.25 -11.41
C ASP A 235 5.65 7.75 -11.06
N GLU A 236 4.53 8.21 -10.49
CA GLU A 236 4.36 9.59 -10.03
C GLU A 236 5.21 9.91 -8.79
N ALA A 237 5.64 11.16 -8.66
CA ALA A 237 6.18 11.65 -7.41
C ALA A 237 5.04 12.05 -6.45
N PRO A 238 5.08 11.69 -5.15
CA PRO A 238 4.13 12.20 -4.17
C PRO A 238 4.36 13.70 -3.96
N LYS A 239 3.48 14.55 -4.48
CA LYS A 239 3.60 16.02 -4.46
C LYS A 239 2.24 16.70 -4.49
N MET A 240 2.21 17.99 -4.14
CA MET A 240 1.01 18.84 -4.20
C MET A 240 1.28 20.25 -4.76
N ARG A 241 2.45 20.45 -5.38
CA ARG A 241 2.82 21.70 -6.03
C ARG A 241 3.18 21.43 -7.49
N ASP A 242 2.78 22.35 -8.35
CA ASP A 242 3.13 22.30 -9.77
C ASP A 242 4.45 23.02 -10.04
N ASP A 243 5.16 22.55 -11.07
CA ASP A 243 6.23 23.32 -11.73
C ASP A 243 5.77 23.65 -13.15
N SER A 244 6.04 24.87 -13.58
CA SER A 244 5.77 25.40 -14.92
C SER A 244 6.35 24.59 -16.09
N HIS A 245 7.32 23.70 -15.82
CA HIS A 245 7.95 22.85 -16.85
C HIS A 245 7.38 21.43 -16.90
N ASP A 246 6.64 21.00 -15.87
CA ASP A 246 6.01 19.69 -15.85
C ASP A 246 4.65 19.76 -16.55
N THR A 247 4.44 18.86 -17.50
CA THR A 247 3.20 18.78 -18.27
C THR A 247 2.47 17.47 -18.06
N ARG A 248 3.06 16.54 -17.29
CA ARG A 248 2.55 15.17 -17.11
C ARG A 248 2.14 14.89 -15.67
N GLU A 249 2.60 15.68 -14.71
CA GLU A 249 2.29 15.45 -13.31
C GLU A 249 1.76 16.70 -12.61
N LEU A 250 0.71 17.30 -13.18
CA LEU A 250 0.03 18.45 -12.59
C LEU A 250 -0.89 18.03 -11.44
N THR A 251 -0.67 18.64 -10.28
CA THR A 251 -1.43 18.48 -9.02
C THR A 251 -2.53 19.52 -8.87
N PHE A 252 -2.41 20.66 -9.57
CA PHE A 252 -3.29 21.82 -9.41
C PHE A 252 -3.29 22.39 -7.99
N GLY A 253 -2.23 22.15 -7.22
CA GLY A 253 -2.11 22.63 -5.84
C GLY A 253 -2.69 21.69 -4.78
N TYR A 254 -3.15 20.48 -5.17
CA TYR A 254 -3.83 19.55 -4.27
C TYR A 254 -3.19 18.16 -4.30
N PHE A 255 -3.21 17.48 -3.15
CA PHE A 255 -2.95 16.06 -3.10
C PHE A 255 -4.11 15.26 -3.72
N TRP A 256 -3.83 14.12 -4.35
CA TRP A 256 -4.82 13.38 -5.12
C TRP A 256 -6.02 12.91 -4.28
N ARG A 257 -5.82 12.59 -3.00
CA ARG A 257 -6.91 12.13 -2.14
C ARG A 257 -7.97 13.21 -1.92
N GLU A 258 -7.51 14.41 -1.60
CA GLU A 258 -8.36 15.60 -1.47
C GLU A 258 -9.04 15.94 -2.80
N PHE A 259 -8.23 16.00 -3.86
CA PHE A 259 -8.69 16.44 -5.18
C PHE A 259 -9.79 15.52 -5.72
N LEU A 260 -9.54 14.21 -5.72
CA LEU A 260 -10.49 13.22 -6.23
C LEU A 260 -11.75 13.15 -5.38
N TRP A 261 -11.66 13.28 -4.05
CA TRP A 261 -12.87 13.19 -3.23
C TRP A 261 -13.75 14.44 -3.30
N ALA A 262 -13.14 15.62 -3.24
CA ALA A 262 -13.85 16.88 -3.02
C ALA A 262 -14.03 17.73 -4.29
N ASN A 263 -13.24 17.48 -5.34
CA ASN A 263 -13.17 18.33 -6.54
C ASN A 263 -13.06 19.83 -6.18
N PRO A 264 -12.00 20.23 -5.45
CA PRO A 264 -11.95 21.50 -4.73
C PRO A 264 -11.71 22.73 -5.62
N ASP A 265 -11.35 22.55 -6.89
CA ASP A 265 -10.90 23.62 -7.77
C ASP A 265 -11.90 23.92 -8.89
N ASP A 266 -12.46 25.14 -8.90
CA ASP A 266 -13.43 25.58 -9.91
C ASP A 266 -12.82 25.71 -11.33
N HIS A 267 -11.49 25.90 -11.44
CA HIS A 267 -10.82 26.01 -12.73
C HIS A 267 -10.44 24.63 -13.29
N TRP A 268 -10.10 23.70 -12.41
CA TRP A 268 -9.73 22.33 -12.73
C TRP A 268 -10.82 21.34 -12.26
N ASP A 269 -12.07 21.64 -12.61
CA ASP A 269 -13.24 20.81 -12.32
C ASP A 269 -13.20 19.51 -13.15
N TYR A 270 -12.91 18.38 -12.50
CA TYR A 270 -12.93 17.08 -13.20
C TYR A 270 -14.35 16.57 -13.45
N THR A 271 -15.38 17.14 -12.82
CA THR A 271 -16.76 16.73 -13.09
C THR A 271 -17.30 17.34 -14.38
N ASN A 272 -16.60 18.33 -14.95
CA ASN A 272 -16.98 19.08 -16.15
C ASN A 272 -18.45 19.54 -16.10
N ASP A 273 -18.77 20.41 -15.14
CA ASP A 273 -20.14 20.89 -14.89
C ASP A 273 -21.16 19.75 -14.62
N GLY A 274 -20.69 18.62 -14.06
CA GLY A 274 -21.49 17.44 -13.72
C GLY A 274 -21.72 16.44 -14.85
N GLU A 275 -21.00 16.55 -15.97
CA GLU A 275 -20.96 15.50 -17.01
C GLU A 275 -20.35 14.20 -16.48
N TYR A 276 -19.32 14.31 -15.63
CA TYR A 276 -18.65 13.20 -14.97
C TYR A 276 -18.99 13.14 -13.49
N PRO A 277 -19.15 11.93 -12.91
CA PRO A 277 -19.56 11.77 -11.54
C PRO A 277 -18.45 12.15 -10.55
N LEU A 278 -18.83 12.84 -9.47
CA LEU A 278 -17.95 13.04 -8.31
C LEU A 278 -17.71 11.70 -7.60
N LEU A 279 -16.43 11.38 -7.31
CA LEU A 279 -16.05 10.11 -6.67
C LEU A 279 -16.81 9.88 -5.35
N SER A 280 -16.94 10.93 -4.53
CA SER A 280 -17.57 10.82 -3.22
C SER A 280 -19.07 10.51 -3.27
N ASP A 281 -19.77 10.89 -4.34
CA ASP A 281 -21.18 10.56 -4.50
C ASP A 281 -21.37 9.07 -4.77
N TRP A 282 -20.44 8.47 -5.52
CA TRP A 282 -20.50 7.06 -5.89
C TRP A 282 -20.01 6.15 -4.77
N MET A 283 -18.88 6.47 -4.16
CA MET A 283 -18.30 5.61 -3.11
C MET A 283 -19.10 5.61 -1.80
N LYS A 284 -20.07 6.52 -1.62
CA LYS A 284 -21.03 6.45 -0.50
C LYS A 284 -22.14 5.40 -0.69
N ILE A 285 -22.32 4.88 -1.91
CA ILE A 285 -23.37 3.91 -2.27
C ILE A 285 -23.09 2.49 -1.72
N PRO A 286 -21.91 1.89 -1.96
CA PRO A 286 -21.65 0.49 -1.61
C PRO A 286 -21.69 0.26 -0.09
N LYS A 287 -22.18 -0.91 0.32
CA LYS A 287 -22.24 -1.36 1.72
C LYS A 287 -21.24 -2.47 2.05
N VAL A 288 -20.62 -3.04 1.02
CA VAL A 288 -19.66 -4.14 1.11
C VAL A 288 -18.48 -3.84 0.19
N LEU A 289 -17.30 -4.38 0.52
CA LEU A 289 -16.11 -4.22 -0.32
C LEU A 289 -16.31 -4.89 -1.67
N TRP A 290 -16.66 -6.18 -1.69
CA TRP A 290 -16.91 -6.91 -2.92
C TRP A 290 -17.67 -8.23 -2.69
N ILE A 291 -18.15 -8.79 -3.79
CA ILE A 291 -18.71 -10.15 -3.87
C ILE A 291 -17.57 -11.04 -4.37
N ARG A 292 -17.21 -12.05 -3.57
CA ARG A 292 -16.09 -12.98 -3.81
C ARG A 292 -16.39 -13.96 -4.95
N ASP A 293 -16.37 -13.44 -6.17
CA ASP A 293 -16.63 -14.20 -7.41
C ASP A 293 -15.77 -13.69 -8.58
N ASP A 294 -15.33 -14.60 -9.45
CA ASP A 294 -14.63 -14.28 -10.70
C ASP A 294 -15.62 -13.63 -11.68
N THR A 295 -15.44 -12.34 -11.97
CA THR A 295 -16.47 -11.53 -12.63
C THR A 295 -15.93 -10.54 -13.66
N VAL A 296 -16.57 -10.50 -14.84
CA VAL A 296 -16.49 -9.39 -15.80
C VAL A 296 -17.75 -8.53 -15.72
N LEU A 297 -17.60 -7.31 -15.25
CA LEU A 297 -18.66 -6.32 -15.06
C LEU A 297 -18.74 -5.39 -16.29
N ALA A 298 -19.93 -5.32 -16.90
CA ALA A 298 -20.15 -4.54 -18.12
C ALA A 298 -19.91 -3.03 -17.92
N ALA A 299 -19.44 -2.36 -18.97
CA ALA A 299 -19.14 -0.92 -18.93
C ALA A 299 -20.38 -0.03 -18.76
N ASP A 300 -21.57 -0.51 -19.12
CA ASP A 300 -22.86 0.21 -19.11
C ASP A 300 -23.79 -0.27 -17.99
N ARG A 301 -23.24 -0.95 -16.98
CA ARG A 301 -23.98 -1.46 -15.82
C ARG A 301 -24.55 -0.33 -14.96
N GLU A 302 -25.65 -0.63 -14.25
CA GLU A 302 -26.25 0.29 -13.28
C GLU A 302 -25.54 0.20 -11.92
N VAL A 303 -25.12 1.34 -11.39
CA VAL A 303 -24.61 1.45 -10.01
C VAL A 303 -25.76 1.60 -9.03
N ASN A 304 -25.85 0.68 -8.06
CA ASN A 304 -26.84 0.71 -7.00
C ASN A 304 -26.29 0.07 -5.70
N GLU A 305 -27.10 0.03 -4.64
CA GLU A 305 -26.67 -0.46 -3.31
C GLU A 305 -26.29 -1.95 -3.23
N ASN A 306 -26.60 -2.74 -4.27
CA ASN A 306 -26.19 -4.15 -4.34
C ASN A 306 -24.78 -4.31 -4.94
N CYS A 307 -24.21 -3.26 -5.52
CA CYS A 307 -22.84 -3.25 -6.01
C CYS A 307 -21.85 -3.18 -4.84
N GLY A 308 -20.77 -3.95 -4.91
CA GLY A 308 -19.63 -3.80 -4.00
C GLY A 308 -18.80 -2.56 -4.33
N ALA A 309 -17.95 -2.12 -3.41
CA ALA A 309 -17.06 -0.98 -3.61
C ALA A 309 -16.13 -1.12 -4.83
N LEU A 310 -15.58 -2.32 -5.08
CA LEU A 310 -14.75 -2.58 -6.28
C LEU A 310 -15.56 -2.47 -7.58
N ASP A 311 -16.83 -2.86 -7.56
CA ASP A 311 -17.71 -2.72 -8.72
C ASP A 311 -17.99 -1.24 -9.00
N VAL A 312 -18.44 -0.50 -7.98
CA VAL A 312 -18.76 0.93 -8.11
C VAL A 312 -17.57 1.75 -8.56
N LEU A 313 -16.40 1.53 -7.95
CA LEU A 313 -15.19 2.25 -8.31
C LEU A 313 -14.73 1.91 -9.74
N GLY A 314 -14.79 0.64 -10.14
CA GLY A 314 -14.41 0.24 -11.49
C GLY A 314 -15.27 0.93 -12.54
N HIS A 315 -16.57 1.09 -12.26
CA HIS A 315 -17.50 1.80 -13.13
C HIS A 315 -17.19 3.30 -13.17
N TRP A 316 -16.80 3.88 -12.03
CA TRP A 316 -16.41 5.28 -11.95
C TRP A 316 -15.20 5.54 -12.85
N VAL A 317 -14.15 4.70 -12.77
CA VAL A 317 -12.96 4.84 -13.63
C VAL A 317 -13.29 4.66 -15.10
N SER A 318 -14.12 3.66 -15.47
CA SER A 318 -14.60 3.50 -16.85
C SER A 318 -15.31 4.77 -17.36
N THR A 319 -16.15 5.37 -16.51
CA THR A 319 -16.88 6.60 -16.84
C THR A 319 -15.95 7.80 -16.98
N MET A 320 -14.93 7.90 -16.13
CA MET A 320 -13.96 8.99 -16.13
C MET A 320 -13.04 9.00 -17.34
N LEU A 321 -12.70 7.83 -17.90
CA LEU A 321 -11.74 7.70 -19.00
C LEU A 321 -12.34 7.08 -20.27
N PRO A 322 -13.31 7.74 -20.94
CA PRO A 322 -13.99 7.20 -22.11
C PRO A 322 -13.17 7.26 -23.40
N SER A 323 -12.06 8.02 -23.41
CA SER A 323 -11.36 8.39 -24.65
C SER A 323 -9.91 7.87 -24.73
N PRO A 324 -9.40 7.61 -25.96
CA PRO A 324 -8.00 7.31 -26.19
C PRO A 324 -7.09 8.49 -25.84
N PRO A 325 -5.80 8.23 -25.52
CA PRO A 325 -4.92 9.27 -25.00
C PRO A 325 -4.64 10.39 -26.00
N ALA A 326 -4.44 11.60 -25.48
CA ALA A 326 -3.96 12.74 -26.24
C ALA A 326 -2.42 12.77 -26.35
N ALA A 327 -1.88 13.87 -26.87
CA ALA A 327 -0.43 14.07 -27.01
C ALA A 327 0.30 14.09 -25.66
N VAL A 328 -0.33 14.67 -24.64
CA VAL A 328 0.15 14.60 -23.25
C VAL A 328 -0.34 13.31 -22.63
N ARG A 329 0.58 12.56 -22.01
CA ARG A 329 0.31 11.32 -21.27
C ARG A 329 0.45 11.61 -19.77
N PRO A 330 -0.62 12.06 -19.09
CA PRO A 330 -0.55 12.40 -17.68
C PRO A 330 -0.26 11.15 -16.84
N ILE A 331 0.43 11.34 -15.73
CA ILE A 331 0.72 10.31 -14.72
C ILE A 331 0.09 10.70 -13.38
N GLN A 332 -0.02 12.01 -13.10
CA GLN A 332 -0.64 12.47 -11.85
C GLN A 332 -2.16 12.22 -11.86
N PRO A 333 -2.73 11.57 -10.83
CA PRO A 333 -4.16 11.23 -10.80
C PRO A 333 -5.10 12.42 -10.97
N ASN A 334 -4.77 13.58 -10.39
CA ASN A 334 -5.56 14.81 -10.52
C ASN A 334 -5.71 15.21 -12.01
N GLN A 335 -4.57 15.26 -12.71
CA GLN A 335 -4.52 15.59 -14.12
C GLN A 335 -5.20 14.53 -14.99
N ILE A 336 -5.06 13.24 -14.65
CA ILE A 336 -5.75 12.16 -15.34
C ILE A 336 -7.28 12.32 -15.22
N ALA A 337 -7.78 12.62 -14.02
CA ALA A 337 -9.21 12.83 -13.78
C ALA A 337 -9.77 14.00 -14.61
N VAL A 338 -9.06 15.13 -14.68
CA VAL A 338 -9.45 16.29 -15.50
C VAL A 338 -9.34 16.03 -17.00
N ALA A 339 -8.38 15.20 -17.42
CA ALA A 339 -8.11 14.95 -18.83
C ALA A 339 -9.18 14.10 -19.52
N HIS A 340 -9.82 13.18 -18.79
CA HIS A 340 -10.82 12.24 -19.30
C HIS A 340 -10.37 11.35 -20.47
N TYR A 341 -9.08 11.08 -20.57
CA TYR A 341 -8.50 10.21 -21.59
C TYR A 341 -7.32 9.42 -21.04
N GLY A 342 -7.02 8.27 -21.64
CA GLY A 342 -5.90 7.45 -21.20
C GLY A 342 -5.77 6.11 -21.89
N ASN A 343 -4.65 5.45 -21.64
CA ASN A 343 -4.46 4.01 -21.86
C ASN A 343 -4.34 3.31 -20.51
N CYS A 344 -3.79 2.08 -20.49
CA CYS A 344 -3.69 1.28 -19.27
C CYS A 344 -2.91 1.97 -18.14
N GLY A 345 -1.88 2.77 -18.45
CA GLY A 345 -1.14 3.55 -17.44
C GLY A 345 -2.04 4.50 -16.68
N GLU A 346 -2.68 5.43 -17.41
CA GLU A 346 -3.60 6.40 -16.81
C GLU A 346 -4.79 5.72 -16.09
N VAL A 347 -5.28 4.60 -16.62
CA VAL A 347 -6.33 3.82 -15.97
C VAL A 347 -5.84 3.21 -14.65
N GLN A 348 -4.63 2.64 -14.62
CA GLN A 348 -4.03 2.07 -13.42
C GLN A 348 -3.83 3.14 -12.35
N ASP A 349 -3.25 4.29 -12.72
CA ASP A 349 -2.92 5.36 -11.79
C ASP A 349 -4.19 5.97 -11.18
N LEU A 350 -5.20 6.24 -12.02
CA LEU A 350 -6.48 6.76 -11.54
C LEU A 350 -7.22 5.74 -10.67
N LEU A 351 -7.23 4.46 -11.05
CA LEU A 351 -7.86 3.41 -10.27
C LEU A 351 -7.18 3.21 -8.91
N ALA A 352 -5.85 3.24 -8.88
CA ALA A 352 -5.09 3.17 -7.64
C ALA A 352 -5.37 4.37 -6.72
N ALA A 353 -5.30 5.59 -7.26
CA ALA A 353 -5.52 6.81 -6.49
C ALA A 353 -6.95 6.89 -5.94
N ALA A 354 -7.95 6.67 -6.80
CA ALA A 354 -9.35 6.72 -6.41
C ALA A 354 -9.70 5.58 -5.44
N GLY A 355 -9.12 4.39 -5.63
CA GLY A 355 -9.29 3.27 -4.71
C GLY A 355 -8.68 3.52 -3.35
N ARG A 356 -7.43 3.99 -3.28
CA ARG A 356 -6.81 4.36 -2.01
C ARG A 356 -7.52 5.53 -1.34
N THR A 357 -8.01 6.50 -2.12
CA THR A 357 -8.90 7.58 -1.62
C THR A 357 -10.11 6.98 -0.94
N ALA A 358 -10.77 6.02 -1.59
CA ALA A 358 -11.93 5.32 -1.06
C ALA A 358 -11.57 4.23 -0.01
N LEU A 359 -10.38 4.31 0.59
CA LEU A 359 -9.85 3.40 1.60
C LEU A 359 -9.89 1.92 1.17
N LEU A 360 -9.55 1.65 -0.08
CA LEU A 360 -9.39 0.29 -0.59
C LEU A 360 -7.90 -0.07 -0.64
N PRO A 361 -7.50 -1.29 -0.24
CA PRO A 361 -6.10 -1.72 -0.26
C PRO A 361 -5.69 -2.07 -1.70
N ILE A 362 -5.33 -1.05 -2.48
CA ILE A 362 -5.05 -1.18 -3.91
C ILE A 362 -3.55 -1.16 -4.22
N ASN A 363 -3.14 -2.13 -5.03
CA ASN A 363 -1.78 -2.28 -5.53
C ASN A 363 -1.70 -2.08 -7.06
N CYS A 364 -0.53 -1.71 -7.56
CA CYS A 364 -0.24 -1.55 -8.98
C CYS A 364 0.64 -2.70 -9.47
N VAL A 365 0.27 -3.32 -10.59
CA VAL A 365 1.02 -4.41 -11.23
C VAL A 365 1.30 -4.08 -12.68
N GLY A 366 2.46 -4.49 -13.19
CA GLY A 366 2.79 -4.35 -14.60
C GLY A 366 3.64 -5.45 -15.17
N THR A 367 3.48 -5.62 -16.48
CA THR A 367 4.28 -6.48 -17.34
C THR A 367 5.02 -5.55 -18.30
N LEU A 368 6.13 -4.96 -17.85
CA LEU A 368 6.83 -3.90 -18.60
C LEU A 368 7.20 -4.33 -20.03
N LEU A 369 7.58 -5.60 -20.19
CA LEU A 369 7.96 -6.14 -21.50
C LEU A 369 6.76 -6.46 -22.40
N GLN A 370 5.56 -6.60 -21.85
CA GLN A 370 4.33 -6.82 -22.62
C GLN A 370 3.42 -5.58 -22.69
N ASP A 371 3.96 -4.40 -22.32
CA ASP A 371 3.26 -3.10 -22.34
C ASP A 371 1.85 -3.20 -21.72
N HIS A 372 1.79 -3.72 -20.49
CA HIS A 372 0.55 -3.78 -19.73
C HIS A 372 0.74 -3.41 -18.28
N VAL A 373 -0.33 -2.87 -17.72
CA VAL A 373 -0.48 -2.60 -16.30
C VAL A 373 -1.95 -2.76 -15.92
N TRP A 374 -2.20 -3.11 -14.66
CA TRP A 374 -3.52 -3.27 -14.03
C TRP A 374 -3.37 -3.18 -12.50
N ASN A 375 -4.46 -3.23 -11.74
CA ASN A 375 -4.41 -3.14 -10.28
C ASN A 375 -4.68 -4.48 -9.61
N GLU A 376 -4.36 -4.56 -8.32
CA GLU A 376 -4.79 -5.64 -7.46
C GLU A 376 -5.46 -5.09 -6.21
N PHE A 377 -6.30 -5.89 -5.57
CA PHE A 377 -6.82 -5.64 -4.23
C PHE A 377 -6.52 -6.81 -3.30
N TRP A 378 -6.49 -6.54 -2.00
CA TRP A 378 -6.18 -7.55 -0.98
C TRP A 378 -7.43 -8.31 -0.52
N ASP A 379 -7.39 -9.64 -0.56
CA ASP A 379 -8.32 -10.56 0.11
C ASP A 379 -7.66 -11.92 0.39
N ASP A 380 -7.13 -12.10 1.59
CA ASP A 380 -6.48 -13.36 2.02
C ASP A 380 -7.47 -14.47 2.39
N GLY A 381 -8.78 -14.20 2.33
CA GLY A 381 -9.84 -15.16 2.62
C GLY A 381 -10.42 -15.85 1.37
N TYR A 382 -9.95 -15.51 0.17
CA TYR A 382 -10.48 -16.04 -1.09
C TYR A 382 -9.36 -16.57 -1.99
N PRO A 383 -9.11 -17.88 -2.15
CA PRO A 383 -7.91 -18.39 -2.81
C PRO A 383 -7.84 -18.04 -4.31
N GLY A 384 -6.64 -17.71 -4.79
CA GLY A 384 -6.39 -17.47 -6.22
C GLY A 384 -6.33 -18.77 -7.05
N PRO A 385 -6.59 -18.71 -8.37
CA PRO A 385 -6.70 -19.92 -9.21
C PRO A 385 -5.37 -20.56 -9.62
N LEU A 386 -4.28 -19.79 -9.57
CA LEU A 386 -2.93 -20.25 -9.90
C LEU A 386 -2.03 -20.41 -8.69
N TRP A 387 -2.21 -19.50 -7.75
CA TRP A 387 -1.44 -19.40 -6.54
C TRP A 387 -2.44 -19.29 -5.40
N GLU A 388 -2.80 -20.45 -4.83
CA GLU A 388 -3.89 -20.58 -3.85
C GLU A 388 -3.61 -19.76 -2.57
N GLU A 389 -2.34 -19.62 -2.19
CA GLU A 389 -1.92 -18.83 -1.04
C GLU A 389 -1.64 -17.36 -1.36
N ASP A 390 -1.76 -16.95 -2.63
CA ASP A 390 -1.69 -15.54 -2.98
C ASP A 390 -2.84 -14.81 -2.30
N PRO A 391 -2.61 -13.68 -1.61
CA PRO A 391 -3.67 -12.86 -1.02
C PRO A 391 -4.16 -11.71 -1.92
N TRP A 392 -3.49 -11.47 -3.05
CA TRP A 392 -3.85 -10.39 -3.97
C TRP A 392 -4.74 -10.90 -5.11
N ARG A 393 -5.73 -10.10 -5.51
CA ARG A 393 -6.68 -10.41 -6.57
C ARG A 393 -6.61 -9.37 -7.66
N CYS A 394 -6.70 -9.81 -8.91
CA CYS A 394 -6.73 -8.89 -10.05
C CYS A 394 -7.93 -7.94 -9.97
N TYR A 395 -7.67 -6.68 -10.28
CA TYR A 395 -8.65 -5.62 -10.49
C TYR A 395 -8.24 -4.78 -11.68
N GLN A 396 -8.92 -5.00 -12.80
CA GLN A 396 -8.57 -4.36 -14.06
C GLN A 396 -9.77 -3.63 -14.64
N VAL A 397 -9.56 -2.38 -15.03
CA VAL A 397 -10.51 -1.64 -15.84
C VAL A 397 -9.96 -1.54 -17.25
N ASP A 398 -10.78 -1.92 -18.23
CA ASP A 398 -10.39 -1.85 -19.63
C ASP A 398 -10.46 -0.41 -20.15
N ARG A 399 -9.58 -0.10 -21.10
CA ARG A 399 -9.41 1.24 -21.65
C ARG A 399 -10.71 1.76 -22.28
N TRP A 400 -10.88 3.08 -22.24
CA TRP A 400 -11.85 3.83 -23.05
C TRP A 400 -13.30 3.50 -22.69
N GLY A 401 -13.61 3.57 -21.39
CA GLY A 401 -14.91 3.17 -20.87
C GLY A 401 -15.15 1.68 -21.01
N GLY A 402 -14.12 0.85 -20.80
CA GLY A 402 -14.22 -0.59 -20.90
C GLY A 402 -14.84 -1.26 -19.67
N ALA A 403 -14.92 -2.59 -19.73
CA ALA A 403 -15.41 -3.43 -18.64
C ALA A 403 -14.48 -3.38 -17.42
N THR A 404 -15.01 -3.81 -16.27
CA THR A 404 -14.21 -4.06 -15.06
C THR A 404 -14.10 -5.55 -14.83
N SER A 405 -12.90 -6.05 -14.59
CA SER A 405 -12.57 -7.46 -14.40
C SER A 405 -12.04 -7.68 -12.98
N LEU A 406 -12.61 -8.66 -12.26
CA LEU A 406 -12.25 -9.02 -10.89
C LEU A 406 -11.90 -10.52 -10.80
N GLU A 407 -10.78 -10.81 -10.12
CA GLU A 407 -10.27 -12.13 -9.66
C GLU A 407 -10.09 -13.23 -10.70
N PRO A 408 -8.86 -13.51 -11.13
CA PRO A 408 -8.51 -13.03 -12.46
C PRO A 408 -9.60 -13.44 -13.47
N SER A 409 -10.50 -12.53 -13.87
CA SER A 409 -11.35 -12.80 -15.04
C SER A 409 -10.53 -12.63 -16.34
N TRP A 410 -9.44 -13.42 -16.39
CA TRP A 410 -8.18 -13.45 -17.17
C TRP A 410 -7.37 -12.13 -17.23
N GLY A 411 -7.37 -11.39 -16.13
CA GLY A 411 -6.50 -10.22 -15.92
C GLY A 411 -5.04 -10.41 -16.33
N GLY A 412 -4.38 -9.31 -16.71
CA GLY A 412 -3.01 -9.34 -17.27
C GLY A 412 -2.94 -9.88 -18.71
N TYR A 413 -4.02 -10.49 -19.21
CA TYR A 413 -4.20 -10.93 -20.60
C TYR A 413 -3.20 -11.97 -21.09
N ASP A 414 -2.83 -12.92 -20.23
CA ASP A 414 -1.94 -14.01 -20.61
C ASP A 414 -2.54 -14.90 -21.71
N PHE A 415 -1.73 -15.26 -22.69
CA PHE A 415 -2.14 -15.98 -23.89
C PHE A 415 -2.67 -17.39 -23.56
N ASP A 416 -2.03 -18.06 -22.61
CA ASP A 416 -2.45 -19.38 -22.12
C ASP A 416 -3.81 -19.34 -21.39
N ARG A 417 -4.33 -18.13 -21.11
CA ARG A 417 -5.63 -17.86 -20.48
C ARG A 417 -6.67 -17.27 -21.43
N GLY A 418 -6.38 -17.26 -22.73
CA GLY A 418 -7.26 -16.70 -23.75
C GLY A 418 -7.07 -15.20 -23.97
N GLY A 419 -6.07 -14.59 -23.33
CA GLY A 419 -5.63 -13.22 -23.60
C GLY A 419 -4.74 -13.11 -24.83
N SER A 420 -4.08 -11.96 -24.99
CA SER A 420 -3.30 -11.63 -26.18
C SER A 420 -1.80 -11.47 -25.94
N LYS A 421 -1.31 -11.71 -24.71
CA LYS A 421 0.06 -11.40 -24.29
C LYS A 421 0.77 -12.65 -23.81
N ASN A 422 2.02 -12.86 -24.25
CA ASN A 422 2.87 -13.90 -23.65
C ASN A 422 3.54 -13.28 -22.42
N VAL A 423 2.92 -13.41 -21.25
CA VAL A 423 3.43 -12.75 -20.03
C VAL A 423 4.74 -13.41 -19.61
N SER A 424 5.84 -12.65 -19.62
CA SER A 424 7.15 -13.15 -19.18
C SER A 424 7.44 -12.85 -17.72
N ASN A 425 6.85 -11.77 -17.21
CA ASN A 425 7.00 -11.31 -15.83
C ASN A 425 5.84 -10.38 -15.48
N ALA A 426 5.37 -10.46 -14.24
CA ALA A 426 4.48 -9.47 -13.65
C ALA A 426 5.09 -8.99 -12.34
N LEU A 427 5.24 -7.68 -12.18
CA LEU A 427 5.88 -7.07 -11.04
C LEU A 427 4.94 -6.06 -10.41
N THR A 428 5.04 -5.93 -9.10
CA THR A 428 4.53 -4.78 -8.38
C THR A 428 5.67 -4.06 -7.69
N TRP A 429 5.46 -2.79 -7.37
CA TRP A 429 6.42 -1.90 -6.74
C TRP A 429 5.73 -1.18 -5.60
N ARG A 430 6.34 -1.27 -4.43
CA ARG A 430 5.96 -0.54 -3.24
C ARG A 430 6.52 0.88 -3.31
N GLY A 431 5.94 1.79 -2.54
CA GLY A 431 6.32 3.20 -2.57
C GLY A 431 7.77 3.51 -2.18
N ASP A 432 8.45 2.58 -1.51
CA ASP A 432 9.88 2.66 -1.18
C ASP A 432 10.80 2.01 -2.23
N GLY A 433 10.24 1.55 -3.35
CA GLY A 433 10.96 0.88 -4.42
C GLY A 433 11.12 -0.63 -4.24
N TYR A 434 10.57 -1.23 -3.17
CA TYR A 434 10.59 -2.68 -3.01
C TYR A 434 9.71 -3.36 -4.07
N MET A 435 10.31 -4.23 -4.88
CA MET A 435 9.61 -4.95 -5.94
C MET A 435 9.18 -6.33 -5.48
N ILE A 436 7.95 -6.73 -5.83
CA ILE A 436 7.40 -8.05 -5.51
C ILE A 436 7.05 -8.75 -6.82
N ASP A 437 7.46 -10.00 -6.91
CA ASP A 437 7.12 -10.87 -8.04
C ASP A 437 5.66 -11.30 -7.97
N ARG A 438 4.89 -10.92 -8.98
CA ARG A 438 3.48 -11.29 -9.17
C ARG A 438 3.31 -12.31 -10.28
N THR A 439 4.38 -12.70 -10.97
CA THR A 439 4.32 -13.62 -12.12
C THR A 439 3.57 -14.92 -11.82
N PRO A 440 3.74 -15.59 -10.65
CA PRO A 440 3.01 -16.81 -10.33
C PRO A 440 1.49 -16.65 -10.25
N ALA A 441 0.98 -15.42 -10.03
CA ALA A 441 -0.45 -15.16 -9.96
C ALA A 441 -1.12 -15.11 -11.35
N TYR A 442 -0.35 -14.85 -12.42
CA TYR A 442 -0.89 -14.55 -13.75
C TYR A 442 -0.51 -15.54 -14.84
N THR A 443 0.61 -16.26 -14.69
CA THR A 443 1.05 -17.22 -15.70
C THR A 443 1.77 -18.42 -15.08
N ASN A 444 2.00 -19.45 -15.88
CA ASN A 444 2.74 -20.64 -15.45
C ASN A 444 4.21 -20.29 -15.27
N VAL A 445 4.77 -20.65 -14.12
CA VAL A 445 6.17 -20.35 -13.78
C VAL A 445 7.04 -21.61 -13.73
N CYS A 446 8.34 -21.42 -13.93
CA CYS A 446 9.37 -22.38 -13.58
C CYS A 446 10.40 -21.73 -12.65
N THR A 447 11.15 -22.52 -11.90
CA THR A 447 12.16 -22.01 -10.97
C THR A 447 13.52 -21.88 -11.65
N LEU A 448 14.13 -20.69 -11.58
CA LEU A 448 15.51 -20.43 -11.98
C LEU A 448 16.31 -20.04 -10.74
N ILE A 449 17.30 -20.85 -10.36
CA ILE A 449 18.20 -20.53 -9.24
C ILE A 449 19.51 -20.01 -9.81
N VAL A 450 19.88 -18.78 -9.45
CA VAL A 450 21.18 -18.18 -9.78
C VAL A 450 22.03 -18.18 -8.52
N GLU A 451 23.21 -18.81 -8.60
CA GLU A 451 24.20 -18.83 -7.50
C GLU A 451 25.41 -17.98 -7.89
N VAL A 452 25.74 -16.97 -7.06
CA VAL A 452 26.92 -16.12 -7.23
C VAL A 452 27.93 -16.46 -6.15
N LEU A 453 29.10 -16.93 -6.58
CA LEU A 453 30.19 -17.36 -5.72
C LEU A 453 31.45 -16.55 -6.01
N ASP A 454 32.27 -16.31 -4.98
CA ASP A 454 33.60 -15.73 -5.14
C ASP A 454 34.61 -16.76 -5.71
N VAL A 455 35.86 -16.35 -5.87
CA VAL A 455 36.94 -17.22 -6.39
C VAL A 455 37.23 -18.44 -5.50
N ASP A 456 36.87 -18.38 -4.22
CA ASP A 456 37.06 -19.43 -3.23
C ASP A 456 35.79 -20.32 -3.06
N GLY A 457 34.73 -20.05 -3.84
CA GLY A 457 33.47 -20.78 -3.79
C GLY A 457 32.55 -20.37 -2.65
N ASN A 458 32.82 -19.24 -1.98
CA ASN A 458 31.93 -18.70 -0.95
C ASN A 458 30.78 -17.91 -1.60
N PRO A 459 29.57 -17.95 -1.04
CA PRO A 459 28.47 -17.08 -1.44
C PRO A 459 28.83 -15.60 -1.45
N VAL A 460 28.45 -14.89 -2.51
CA VAL A 460 28.56 -13.43 -2.59
C VAL A 460 27.19 -12.82 -2.28
N PRO A 461 26.96 -12.24 -1.10
CA PRO A 461 25.73 -11.52 -0.79
C PRO A 461 25.68 -10.16 -1.49
N GLY A 462 24.48 -9.75 -1.90
CA GLY A 462 24.26 -8.44 -2.53
C GLY A 462 24.80 -8.33 -3.97
N ALA A 463 25.15 -9.44 -4.62
CA ALA A 463 25.50 -9.44 -6.03
C ALA A 463 24.25 -9.18 -6.88
N GLU A 464 24.33 -8.21 -7.79
CA GLU A 464 23.24 -7.87 -8.70
C GLU A 464 23.11 -8.93 -9.81
N VAL A 465 21.88 -9.42 -10.01
CA VAL A 465 21.50 -10.38 -11.03
C VAL A 465 20.42 -9.75 -11.90
N THR A 466 20.72 -9.65 -13.19
CA THR A 466 19.84 -9.07 -14.20
C THR A 466 19.12 -10.15 -14.99
N PHE A 467 17.80 -10.08 -15.06
CA PHE A 467 16.97 -10.93 -15.92
C PHE A 467 16.51 -10.14 -17.15
N ALA A 468 16.58 -10.75 -18.33
CA ALA A 468 16.17 -10.12 -19.58
C ALA A 468 15.33 -11.07 -20.43
N SER A 469 14.32 -10.52 -21.11
CA SER A 469 13.43 -11.25 -22.03
C SER A 469 13.09 -10.38 -23.25
N ASN A 470 12.43 -10.97 -24.23
CA ASN A 470 11.89 -10.24 -25.37
C ASN A 470 10.70 -9.36 -24.97
N SER A 471 10.42 -8.33 -25.78
CA SER A 471 9.24 -7.48 -25.59
C SER A 471 8.12 -7.84 -26.56
N CYS A 472 6.88 -7.40 -26.29
CA CYS A 472 5.76 -7.59 -27.21
C CYS A 472 5.96 -6.89 -28.57
N TYR A 473 6.86 -5.91 -28.65
CA TYR A 473 7.16 -5.16 -29.87
C TYR A 473 8.41 -5.65 -30.60
N ASP A 474 9.26 -6.43 -29.93
CA ASP A 474 10.50 -6.97 -30.49
C ASP A 474 10.79 -8.34 -29.90
N THR A 475 10.51 -9.36 -30.71
CA THR A 475 10.72 -10.77 -30.34
C THR A 475 12.16 -11.24 -30.50
N ALA A 476 13.06 -10.40 -31.05
CA ALA A 476 14.46 -10.74 -31.29
C ALA A 476 15.43 -10.05 -30.31
N GLY A 477 15.05 -8.87 -29.78
CA GLY A 477 15.80 -8.15 -28.76
C GLY A 477 15.62 -8.74 -27.35
N LEU A 478 16.60 -8.46 -26.49
CA LEU A 478 16.51 -8.71 -25.05
C LEU A 478 16.46 -7.38 -24.32
N TYR A 479 15.48 -7.26 -23.44
CA TYR A 479 15.19 -6.07 -22.64
C TYR A 479 15.16 -6.46 -21.18
N LEU A 480 15.52 -5.51 -20.31
CA LEU A 480 15.53 -5.69 -18.87
C LEU A 480 14.12 -6.06 -18.36
N ALA A 481 14.00 -7.24 -17.74
CA ALA A 481 12.75 -7.73 -17.17
C ALA A 481 12.71 -7.49 -15.66
N ASP A 482 13.81 -7.77 -14.96
CA ASP A 482 13.91 -7.69 -13.50
C ASP A 482 15.39 -7.54 -13.07
N ILE A 483 15.62 -6.95 -11.90
CA ILE A 483 16.93 -6.85 -11.24
C ILE A 483 16.74 -7.30 -9.80
N ARG A 484 17.54 -8.28 -9.36
CA ARG A 484 17.54 -8.75 -7.97
C ARG A 484 18.95 -8.77 -7.41
N ALA A 485 19.05 -8.72 -6.09
CA ALA A 485 20.31 -8.91 -5.37
C ALA A 485 20.32 -10.29 -4.69
N THR A 486 21.47 -10.96 -4.67
CA THR A 486 21.62 -12.24 -3.96
C THR A 486 21.45 -12.09 -2.45
N GLY A 487 20.83 -13.09 -1.84
CA GLY A 487 20.72 -13.20 -0.37
C GLY A 487 22.06 -13.50 0.30
N SER A 488 22.04 -13.66 1.64
CA SER A 488 23.22 -14.03 2.43
C SER A 488 23.85 -15.38 2.02
N ASP A 489 23.08 -16.22 1.35
CA ASP A 489 23.50 -17.51 0.79
C ASP A 489 23.99 -17.41 -0.66
N GLY A 490 24.09 -16.20 -1.22
CA GLY A 490 24.61 -15.95 -2.57
C GLY A 490 23.65 -16.35 -3.67
N ARG A 491 22.36 -16.51 -3.35
CA ARG A 491 21.34 -16.97 -4.30
C ARG A 491 20.28 -15.92 -4.60
N VAL A 492 19.79 -15.98 -5.84
CA VAL A 492 18.50 -15.42 -6.26
C VAL A 492 17.65 -16.59 -6.77
N VAL A 493 16.36 -16.61 -6.41
CA VAL A 493 15.36 -17.60 -6.84
C VAL A 493 14.25 -16.92 -7.63
#